data_AF-A0ABD1JB80-F1
#
_entry.id   AF-A0ABD1JB80-F1
#
_cell.length_a   1.000
_cell.length_b   1.000
_cell.length_c   1.000
_cell.angle_alpha   90.00
_cell.angle_beta   90.00
_cell.angle_gamma   90.00
#
_symmetry.space_group_name_H-M   'P 1'
#
loop_
_entity.id
_entity.type
_entity.pdbx_description
1 polymer ?
#
loop_
_entity_poly.entity_id
_entity_poly.type
_entity_poly.pdbx_seq_one_letter_code
_entity_poly.pdbx_strand_id
1 'polypeptide(L)'
;MNALVALCHFCELHGPRTLFCTEALHPPSPSPPQPGQSIPGDRDRDGDREGEGLTMRAHNSATQRADMCEGCRSLPASHPGFVSVDSETGIRFLSHQHPRQPQLFSVVRQACVRSLSCEVCPGREGPIFFGDEQHGFVFSHTFFIKDSLARGFQRWYSIVMVAMDRIYLINSWPFLLRHLRLTIQSLQSTALKVFDSEQCVCPQRAVRMNSAFSPAVFPHQRSGNAARSLSSLTQHPNLWESLHSSFSWLLKACGSRLTEKLLEGAPTEDTLVLIERQTEQEEERSVWEGAEGGRSTPPPFDDSRGEDLPGPKFKSLRHLRQVLGASEFRQLAWHVLMGNQVIWRGGSPVLIQSAFSMLKALLPVGCVRSVPYSSTYEEAYRCNFLGLSPDVPIPTHVSSSEFCVLVDVMSAEKGSLYPVVCDDDILSTYQFSITSASTQPTDRGTRASVSL
;
A
#
# COMPACT_ATOMS: atom_id res chain seq x y z
N MET A 1 -2.05 -8.91 5.77
CA MET A 1 -1.70 -10.13 6.53
C MET A 1 -2.50 -11.31 6.01
N ASN A 2 -1.87 -12.32 5.44
CA ASN A 2 -2.58 -13.51 4.96
C ASN A 2 -2.59 -14.58 6.06
N ALA A 3 -3.53 -14.44 7.00
CA ALA A 3 -3.77 -15.43 8.05
C ALA A 3 -5.18 -16.00 7.92
N LEU A 4 -5.33 -17.28 8.27
CA LEU A 4 -6.59 -18.01 8.20
C LEU A 4 -6.82 -18.74 9.52
N VAL A 5 -8.04 -18.65 10.05
CA VAL A 5 -8.45 -19.38 11.25
C VAL A 5 -9.44 -20.46 10.86
N ALA A 6 -9.27 -21.68 11.36
CA ALA A 6 -10.16 -22.80 11.07
C ALA A 6 -10.47 -23.66 12.29
N LEU A 7 -11.72 -24.09 12.39
CA LEU A 7 -12.17 -25.11 13.32
C LEU A 7 -12.13 -26.48 12.64
N CYS A 8 -11.46 -27.42 13.27
CA CYS A 8 -11.28 -28.79 12.83
C CYS A 8 -11.88 -29.76 13.85
N HIS A 9 -12.29 -30.93 13.39
CA HIS A 9 -12.71 -32.03 14.26
C HIS A 9 -12.21 -33.38 13.73
N PHE A 10 -12.04 -34.34 14.63
CA PHE A 10 -11.76 -35.72 14.28
C PHE A 10 -13.07 -36.50 14.24
N CYS A 11 -13.45 -37.00 13.07
CA CYS A 11 -14.56 -37.90 12.88
C CYS A 11 -14.08 -39.35 12.90
N GLU A 12 -14.71 -40.22 13.69
CA GLU A 12 -14.37 -41.66 13.71
C GLU A 12 -14.63 -42.36 12.36
N LEU A 13 -15.56 -41.83 11.55
CA LEU A 13 -15.89 -42.36 10.22
C LEU A 13 -14.99 -41.76 9.11
N HIS A 14 -14.73 -40.46 9.16
CA HIS A 14 -14.11 -39.72 8.04
C HIS A 14 -12.70 -39.19 8.32
N GLY A 15 -12.17 -39.43 9.52
CA GLY A 15 -10.89 -38.89 10.01
C GLY A 15 -10.94 -37.39 10.33
N PRO A 16 -9.77 -36.72 10.38
CA PRO A 16 -9.69 -35.26 10.55
C PRO A 16 -10.47 -34.54 9.45
N ARG A 17 -11.25 -33.53 9.81
CA ARG A 17 -12.06 -32.72 8.89
C ARG A 17 -12.18 -31.28 9.37
N THR A 18 -12.02 -30.34 8.44
CA THR A 18 -12.29 -28.91 8.65
C THR A 18 -13.79 -28.67 8.64
N LEU A 19 -14.30 -27.98 9.66
CA LEU A 19 -15.70 -27.63 9.80
C LEU A 19 -15.97 -26.20 9.37
N PHE A 20 -15.11 -25.26 9.74
CA PHE A 20 -15.37 -23.84 9.51
C PHE A 20 -14.05 -23.11 9.38
N CYS A 21 -13.89 -22.27 8.37
CA CYS A 21 -12.71 -21.45 8.18
C CYS A 21 -13.10 -19.99 7.93
N THR A 22 -12.30 -19.08 8.46
CA THR A 22 -12.40 -17.64 8.26
C THR A 22 -11.11 -17.12 7.67
N GLU A 23 -11.21 -16.43 6.53
CA GLU A 23 -10.11 -15.83 5.79
C GLU A 23 -10.24 -14.30 5.78
N ALA A 24 -9.13 -13.59 5.87
CA ALA A 24 -9.06 -12.13 5.78
C ALA A 24 -8.58 -11.70 4.37
N LEU A 25 -9.49 -11.13 3.58
CA LEU A 25 -9.18 -10.58 2.26
C LEU A 25 -8.91 -9.08 2.38
N HIS A 26 -7.71 -8.68 1.97
CA HIS A 26 -7.29 -7.29 1.98
C HIS A 26 -7.69 -6.63 0.65
N PRO A 27 -8.11 -5.35 0.65
CA PRO A 27 -8.27 -4.61 -0.59
C PRO A 27 -6.92 -4.60 -1.35
N PRO A 28 -6.94 -4.59 -2.69
CA PRO A 28 -5.72 -4.42 -3.46
C PRO A 28 -5.05 -3.13 -3.01
N SER A 29 -3.76 -3.20 -2.66
CA SER A 29 -2.99 -2.00 -2.31
C SER A 29 -3.06 -1.01 -3.47
N PRO A 30 -3.21 0.30 -3.21
CA PRO A 30 -3.02 1.29 -4.26
C PRO A 30 -1.60 1.12 -4.81
N SER A 31 -1.49 0.70 -6.07
CA SER A 31 -0.21 0.68 -6.77
C SER A 31 0.34 2.11 -6.79
N PRO A 32 1.65 2.32 -6.62
CA PRO A 32 2.24 3.63 -6.83
C PRO A 32 1.83 4.13 -8.24
N PRO A 33 1.48 5.42 -8.40
CA PRO A 33 1.10 5.95 -9.70
C PRO A 33 2.26 5.72 -10.67
N GLN A 34 2.06 4.80 -11.62
CA GLN A 34 2.96 4.66 -12.75
C GLN A 34 2.73 5.89 -13.64
N PRO A 35 3.78 6.64 -14.01
CA PRO A 35 3.64 7.71 -14.99
C PRO A 35 3.19 7.09 -16.32
N GLY A 36 1.96 7.35 -16.74
CA GLY A 36 1.44 6.95 -18.05
C GLY A 36 0.04 6.33 -18.11
N GLN A 37 -0.68 6.16 -17.01
CA GLN A 37 -2.10 5.75 -17.08
C GLN A 37 -3.04 6.95 -16.91
N SER A 38 -3.69 7.30 -18.01
CA SER A 38 -4.76 8.28 -18.07
C SER A 38 -5.91 7.92 -17.12
N ILE A 39 -6.29 8.89 -16.29
CA ILE A 39 -7.48 8.87 -15.43
C ILE A 39 -8.73 8.66 -16.31
N PRO A 40 -9.60 7.67 -16.07
CA PRO A 40 -10.93 7.66 -16.66
C PRO A 40 -11.77 8.72 -15.95
N GLY A 41 -12.10 9.78 -16.69
CA GLY A 41 -12.98 10.85 -16.24
C GLY A 41 -14.41 10.37 -15.98
N ASP A 42 -14.99 11.00 -14.97
CA ASP A 42 -16.39 10.92 -14.57
C ASP A 42 -17.31 11.39 -15.71
N ARG A 43 -17.99 10.44 -16.38
CA ARG A 43 -19.22 10.59 -17.19
C ARG A 43 -19.64 9.24 -17.77
N ASP A 44 -20.50 8.53 -17.05
CA ASP A 44 -21.84 8.18 -17.55
C ASP A 44 -22.62 7.47 -16.44
N ARG A 45 -23.60 8.20 -15.91
CA ARG A 45 -24.52 7.80 -14.85
C ARG A 45 -25.90 7.73 -15.48
N ASP A 46 -26.25 6.57 -16.02
CA ASP A 46 -27.57 5.92 -15.91
C ASP A 46 -27.70 4.81 -16.95
N GLY A 47 -28.10 3.63 -16.48
CA GLY A 47 -28.59 2.54 -17.33
C GLY A 47 -27.65 1.35 -17.50
N ASP A 48 -27.43 0.58 -16.43
CA ASP A 48 -27.63 -0.87 -16.53
C ASP A 48 -27.87 -1.48 -15.14
N ARG A 49 -29.15 -1.62 -14.83
CA ARG A 49 -29.66 -2.57 -13.84
C ARG A 49 -29.74 -3.93 -14.52
N GLU A 50 -28.65 -4.68 -14.49
CA GLU A 50 -28.75 -6.14 -14.49
C GLU A 50 -27.88 -6.64 -13.35
N GLY A 51 -28.54 -7.23 -12.34
CA GLY A 51 -27.86 -7.72 -11.16
C GLY A 51 -26.84 -8.78 -11.54
N GLU A 52 -25.56 -8.47 -11.36
CA GLU A 52 -24.52 -9.46 -11.16
C GLU A 52 -24.86 -10.23 -9.88
N GLY A 53 -25.75 -11.21 -10.07
CA GLY A 53 -26.00 -12.25 -9.10
C GLY A 53 -24.66 -12.88 -8.80
N LEU A 54 -24.15 -12.61 -7.60
CA LEU A 54 -23.20 -13.43 -6.87
C LEU A 54 -23.83 -14.82 -6.65
N THR A 55 -24.11 -15.54 -7.73
CA THR A 55 -24.48 -16.95 -7.74
C THR A 55 -23.19 -17.75 -7.82
N MET A 56 -22.42 -17.57 -6.75
CA MET A 56 -21.65 -18.56 -6.01
C MET A 56 -21.74 -19.99 -6.56
N ARG A 57 -21.10 -20.28 -7.69
CA ARG A 57 -20.90 -21.66 -8.15
C ARG A 57 -19.70 -22.24 -7.42
N ALA A 58 -20.00 -22.92 -6.32
CA ALA A 58 -19.04 -23.73 -5.59
C ALA A 58 -18.55 -24.88 -6.49
N HIS A 59 -17.40 -24.71 -7.13
CA HIS A 59 -16.65 -25.81 -7.76
C HIS A 59 -16.17 -26.78 -6.67
N ASN A 60 -17.01 -27.76 -6.35
CA ASN A 60 -16.61 -28.94 -5.61
C ASN A 60 -17.45 -30.11 -6.14
N SER A 61 -16.80 -31.16 -6.66
CA SER A 61 -17.44 -32.30 -7.31
C SER A 61 -18.61 -32.83 -6.46
N ALA A 62 -19.80 -32.85 -7.05
CA ALA A 62 -21.06 -33.22 -6.38
C ALA A 62 -21.02 -34.59 -5.68
N THR A 63 -20.09 -35.47 -6.08
CA THR A 63 -19.85 -36.80 -5.53
C THR A 63 -19.28 -36.81 -4.10
N GLN A 64 -18.50 -35.81 -3.66
CA GLN A 64 -17.97 -35.79 -2.28
C GLN A 64 -18.97 -35.25 -1.24
N ARG A 65 -20.04 -34.57 -1.67
CA ARG A 65 -21.03 -33.97 -0.76
C ARG A 65 -22.03 -34.99 -0.21
N ALA A 66 -22.34 -36.04 -0.97
CA ALA A 66 -23.36 -37.03 -0.62
C ALA A 66 -22.96 -37.95 0.56
N ASP A 67 -21.66 -38.21 0.74
CA ASP A 67 -21.16 -39.20 1.72
C ASP A 67 -20.75 -38.62 3.09
N MET A 68 -20.97 -37.34 3.36
CA MET A 68 -20.57 -36.73 4.63
C MET A 68 -21.63 -36.88 5.72
N CYS A 69 -21.23 -37.37 6.91
CA CYS A 69 -22.10 -37.42 8.08
C CYS A 69 -22.39 -36.01 8.62
N GLU A 70 -23.46 -35.87 9.40
CA GLU A 70 -23.91 -34.59 9.99
C GLU A 70 -22.82 -33.87 10.77
N GLY A 71 -21.99 -34.61 11.51
CA GLY A 71 -20.90 -34.05 12.32
C GLY A 71 -19.77 -33.44 11.52
N CYS A 72 -19.63 -33.81 10.24
CA CYS A 72 -18.65 -33.25 9.34
C CYS A 72 -19.18 -32.08 8.51
N ARG A 73 -20.45 -31.71 8.67
CA ARG A 73 -21.09 -30.59 7.96
C ARG A 73 -21.30 -29.44 8.95
N SER A 74 -20.90 -28.22 8.56
CA SER A 74 -21.14 -27.03 9.38
C SER A 74 -22.32 -26.22 8.87
N LEU A 75 -22.27 -25.82 7.59
CA LEU A 75 -23.27 -25.00 6.93
C LEU A 75 -24.07 -25.84 5.92
N PRO A 76 -25.37 -25.56 5.73
CA PRO A 76 -26.15 -26.16 4.65
C PRO A 76 -25.50 -25.87 3.27
N ALA A 77 -25.65 -26.80 2.32
CA ALA A 77 -25.07 -26.64 0.98
C ALA A 77 -25.59 -25.41 0.20
N SER A 78 -26.76 -24.89 0.57
CA SER A 78 -27.36 -23.67 0.01
C SER A 78 -26.86 -22.39 0.68
N HIS A 79 -26.14 -22.48 1.79
CA HIS A 79 -25.74 -21.31 2.55
C HIS A 79 -24.46 -20.68 1.94
N PRO A 80 -24.46 -19.38 1.59
CA PRO A 80 -23.33 -18.75 0.89
C PRO A 80 -22.09 -18.54 1.78
N GLY A 81 -22.22 -18.74 3.09
CA GLY A 81 -21.21 -18.39 4.10
C GLY A 81 -21.45 -17.01 4.69
N PHE A 82 -20.59 -16.61 5.63
CA PHE A 82 -20.67 -15.31 6.30
C PHE A 82 -19.65 -14.34 5.74
N VAL A 83 -20.01 -13.07 5.69
CA VAL A 83 -19.13 -11.97 5.27
C VAL A 83 -19.29 -10.83 6.25
N SER A 84 -18.19 -10.36 6.81
CA SER A 84 -18.12 -9.08 7.52
C SER A 84 -17.05 -8.20 6.89
N VAL A 85 -17.29 -6.88 6.91
CA VAL A 85 -16.38 -5.90 6.33
C VAL A 85 -16.00 -4.91 7.41
N ASP A 86 -14.70 -4.70 7.58
CA ASP A 86 -14.18 -3.66 8.45
C ASP A 86 -14.21 -2.31 7.71
N SER A 87 -14.99 -1.35 8.21
CA SER A 87 -15.17 -0.05 7.58
C SER A 87 -13.90 0.81 7.62
N GLU A 88 -13.03 0.62 8.60
CA GLU A 88 -11.79 1.40 8.77
C GLU A 88 -10.69 0.96 7.81
N THR A 89 -10.52 -0.35 7.65
CA THR A 89 -9.42 -0.93 6.86
C THR A 89 -9.85 -1.44 5.48
N GLY A 90 -11.16 -1.54 5.24
CA GLY A 90 -11.72 -2.16 4.03
C GLY A 90 -11.52 -3.68 3.95
N ILE A 91 -10.96 -4.30 5.00
CA ILE A 91 -10.69 -5.75 5.04
C ILE A 91 -12.02 -6.51 5.12
N ARG A 92 -12.15 -7.56 4.30
CA ARG A 92 -13.32 -8.43 4.27
C ARG A 92 -12.98 -9.76 4.92
N PHE A 93 -13.74 -10.16 5.93
CA PHE A 93 -13.62 -11.47 6.55
C PHE A 93 -14.69 -12.39 5.96
N LEU A 94 -14.26 -13.43 5.25
CA LEU A 94 -15.14 -14.43 4.67
C LEU A 94 -15.10 -15.69 5.51
N SER A 95 -16.24 -16.30 5.77
CA SER A 95 -16.29 -17.60 6.45
C SER A 95 -17.14 -18.62 5.73
N HIS A 96 -16.59 -19.82 5.61
CA HIS A 96 -17.20 -20.93 4.90
C HIS A 96 -16.71 -22.26 5.49
N GLN A 97 -17.25 -23.41 5.08
CA GLN A 97 -16.77 -24.71 5.56
C GLN A 97 -15.33 -25.00 5.10
N HIS A 98 -15.03 -24.61 3.86
CA HIS A 98 -13.75 -24.82 3.20
C HIS A 98 -13.34 -23.55 2.45
N PRO A 99 -12.03 -23.23 2.36
CA PRO A 99 -11.53 -22.12 1.55
C PRO A 99 -11.89 -22.35 0.07
N ARG A 100 -12.15 -21.27 -0.67
CA ARG A 100 -12.50 -21.39 -2.10
C ARG A 100 -11.29 -21.65 -2.97
N GLN A 101 -10.13 -21.11 -2.58
CA GLN A 101 -8.91 -21.27 -3.35
C GLN A 101 -8.30 -22.66 -3.10
N PRO A 102 -8.03 -23.47 -4.15
CA PRO A 102 -7.51 -24.83 -3.98
C PRO A 102 -6.19 -24.91 -3.20
N GLN A 103 -5.32 -23.91 -3.37
CA GLN A 103 -4.05 -23.85 -2.65
C GLN A 103 -4.26 -23.68 -1.14
N LEU A 104 -5.14 -22.75 -0.74
CA LEU A 104 -5.52 -22.56 0.66
C LEU A 104 -6.23 -23.79 1.22
N PHE A 105 -7.08 -24.45 0.43
CA PHE A 105 -7.72 -25.68 0.82
C PHE A 105 -6.70 -26.78 1.18
N SER A 106 -5.67 -26.98 0.34
CA SER A 106 -4.60 -27.96 0.59
C SER A 106 -3.86 -27.66 1.90
N VAL A 107 -3.47 -26.41 2.10
CA VAL A 107 -2.78 -25.95 3.32
C VAL A 107 -3.63 -26.18 4.58
N VAL A 108 -4.88 -25.77 4.57
CA VAL A 108 -5.80 -25.95 5.71
C VAL A 108 -6.08 -27.44 5.96
N ARG A 109 -6.19 -28.23 4.88
CA ARG A 109 -6.40 -29.68 4.97
C ARG A 109 -5.22 -30.36 5.66
N GLN A 110 -4.00 -30.01 5.29
CA GLN A 110 -2.78 -30.55 5.90
C GLN A 110 -2.61 -30.10 7.34
N ALA A 111 -2.86 -28.81 7.64
CA ALA A 111 -2.86 -28.29 9.00
C ALA A 111 -3.85 -29.05 9.90
N CYS A 112 -5.05 -29.33 9.39
CA CYS A 112 -6.09 -30.12 10.06
C CYS A 112 -5.62 -31.55 10.37
N VAL A 113 -5.04 -32.25 9.38
CA VAL A 113 -4.56 -33.63 9.55
C VAL A 113 -3.42 -33.69 10.56
N ARG A 114 -2.42 -32.80 10.44
CA ARG A 114 -1.29 -32.76 11.38
C ARG A 114 -1.74 -32.47 12.80
N SER A 115 -2.56 -31.44 12.98
CA SER A 115 -3.10 -31.01 14.28
C SER A 115 -3.83 -32.13 15.03
N LEU A 116 -4.62 -32.94 14.33
CA LEU A 116 -5.48 -33.96 14.97
C LEU A 116 -4.91 -35.38 14.93
N SER A 117 -3.86 -35.66 14.15
CA SER A 117 -3.36 -37.04 13.96
C SER A 117 -1.85 -37.22 14.10
N CYS A 118 -1.04 -36.17 13.93
CA CYS A 118 0.42 -36.29 13.97
C CYS A 118 1.02 -35.65 15.22
N GLU A 119 0.54 -34.47 15.58
CA GLU A 119 1.08 -33.69 16.69
C GLU A 119 0.43 -34.11 18.01
N VAL A 120 1.24 -34.32 19.05
CA VAL A 120 0.77 -34.83 20.34
C VAL A 120 1.10 -33.83 21.44
N CYS A 121 0.07 -33.37 22.15
CA CYS A 121 0.23 -32.57 23.37
C CYS A 121 0.17 -33.49 24.61
N PRO A 122 1.05 -33.32 25.62
CA PRO A 122 0.88 -33.97 26.92
C PRO A 122 -0.49 -33.63 27.52
N GLY A 123 -1.29 -34.64 27.87
CA GLY A 123 -2.69 -34.45 28.33
C GLY A 123 -3.73 -34.35 27.20
N ARG A 124 -3.30 -34.37 25.93
CA ARG A 124 -4.12 -34.35 24.70
C ARG A 124 -4.97 -33.10 24.45
N GLU A 125 -4.98 -32.14 25.37
CA GLU A 125 -5.59 -30.82 25.24
C GLU A 125 -4.55 -29.74 25.48
N GLY A 126 -4.42 -28.80 24.54
CA GLY A 126 -3.48 -27.69 24.67
C GLY A 126 -3.03 -27.09 23.34
N PRO A 127 -2.25 -25.98 23.42
CA PRO A 127 -1.68 -25.33 22.25
C PRO A 127 -0.41 -26.05 21.77
N ILE A 128 -0.26 -26.13 20.45
CA ILE A 128 0.89 -26.71 19.74
C ILE A 128 1.26 -25.75 18.59
N PHE A 129 2.56 -25.56 18.39
CA PHE A 129 3.10 -24.86 17.22
C PHE A 129 3.78 -25.88 16.29
N PHE A 130 3.48 -25.83 15.00
CA PHE A 130 4.18 -26.62 14.00
C PHE A 130 4.04 -25.99 12.61
N GLY A 131 4.83 -26.42 11.65
CA GLY A 131 4.70 -25.99 10.25
C GLY A 131 6.04 -25.90 9.55
N ASP A 132 6.00 -25.51 8.29
CA ASP A 132 7.15 -25.38 7.41
C ASP A 132 6.93 -24.23 6.42
N GLU A 133 7.97 -23.86 5.67
CA GLU A 133 7.92 -22.75 4.72
C GLU A 133 7.05 -23.04 3.49
N GLN A 134 6.80 -24.31 3.16
CA GLN A 134 6.04 -24.70 1.96
C GLN A 134 4.53 -24.64 2.19
N HIS A 135 4.07 -25.06 3.37
CA HIS A 135 2.66 -25.18 3.73
C HIS A 135 2.22 -24.14 4.77
N GLY A 136 3.16 -23.30 5.24
CA GLY A 136 2.93 -22.29 6.27
C GLY A 136 3.07 -22.81 7.69
N PHE A 137 3.07 -21.87 8.62
CA PHE A 137 3.17 -22.13 10.05
C PHE A 137 1.78 -22.14 10.69
N VAL A 138 1.59 -23.03 11.66
CA VAL A 138 0.31 -23.34 12.27
C VAL A 138 0.40 -23.22 13.79
N PHE A 139 -0.44 -22.38 14.36
CA PHE A 139 -0.79 -22.40 15.77
C PHE A 139 -2.07 -23.20 15.94
N SER A 140 -2.00 -24.31 16.67
CA SER A 140 -3.12 -25.24 16.86
C SER A 140 -3.47 -25.32 18.34
N HIS A 141 -4.75 -25.28 18.69
CA HIS A 141 -5.22 -25.55 20.05
C HIS A 141 -6.24 -26.69 20.02
N THR A 142 -5.80 -27.87 20.46
CA THR A 142 -6.66 -29.06 20.53
C THR A 142 -7.43 -29.06 21.85
N PHE A 143 -8.69 -29.48 21.81
CA PHE A 143 -9.57 -29.52 22.98
C PHE A 143 -10.67 -30.57 22.82
N PHE A 144 -11.28 -30.95 23.94
CA PHE A 144 -12.39 -31.90 23.95
C PHE A 144 -13.73 -31.22 24.19
N ILE A 145 -14.76 -31.72 23.51
CA ILE A 145 -16.16 -31.38 23.76
C ILE A 145 -16.87 -32.64 24.28
N LYS A 146 -17.66 -32.50 25.35
CA LYS A 146 -18.44 -33.62 25.89
C LYS A 146 -19.58 -33.99 24.94
N ASP A 147 -19.77 -35.29 24.73
CA ASP A 147 -20.87 -35.84 23.93
C ASP A 147 -21.34 -37.13 24.62
N SER A 148 -22.61 -37.18 25.01
CA SER A 148 -23.17 -38.33 25.70
C SER A 148 -23.10 -39.60 24.83
N LEU A 149 -23.32 -39.48 23.51
CA LEU A 149 -23.39 -40.62 22.59
C LEU A 149 -22.02 -41.03 22.02
N ALA A 150 -20.97 -40.23 22.24
CA ALA A 150 -19.63 -40.55 21.75
C ALA A 150 -18.93 -41.59 22.63
N ARG A 151 -18.05 -42.37 22.00
CA ARG A 151 -17.14 -43.27 22.71
C ARG A 151 -16.24 -42.46 23.64
N GLY A 152 -16.22 -42.83 24.93
CA GLY A 152 -15.44 -42.10 25.94
C GLY A 152 -16.03 -40.74 26.33
N PHE A 153 -17.28 -40.46 25.97
CA PHE A 153 -18.03 -39.25 26.32
C PHE A 153 -17.44 -37.93 25.84
N GLN A 154 -16.59 -37.98 24.82
CA GLN A 154 -15.87 -36.81 24.35
C GLN A 154 -15.52 -36.89 22.87
N ARG A 155 -15.41 -35.73 22.24
CA ARG A 155 -15.02 -35.56 20.85
C ARG A 155 -13.87 -34.60 20.71
N TRP A 156 -13.04 -34.87 19.72
CA TRP A 156 -11.77 -34.18 19.53
C TRP A 156 -11.96 -33.06 18.51
N TYR A 157 -11.69 -31.84 18.96
CA TYR A 157 -11.73 -30.62 18.16
C TYR A 157 -10.38 -29.91 18.23
N SER A 158 -10.14 -29.04 17.25
CA SER A 158 -8.96 -28.18 17.24
C SER A 158 -9.29 -26.88 16.54
N ILE A 159 -8.90 -25.74 17.13
CA ILE A 159 -8.86 -24.46 16.42
C ILE A 159 -7.43 -24.26 15.94
N VAL A 160 -7.26 -24.08 14.64
CA VAL A 160 -5.96 -23.84 14.00
C VAL A 160 -5.95 -22.43 13.41
N MET A 161 -4.81 -21.75 13.55
CA MET A 161 -4.50 -20.51 12.85
C MET A 161 -3.28 -20.74 11.98
N VAL A 162 -3.43 -20.52 10.68
CA VAL A 162 -2.38 -20.69 9.69
C VAL A 162 -1.91 -19.33 9.20
N ALA A 163 -0.60 -19.10 9.19
CA ALA A 163 0.03 -17.93 8.60
C ALA A 163 1.39 -18.28 8.00
N MET A 164 1.84 -17.48 7.02
CA MET A 164 3.13 -17.72 6.36
C MET A 164 4.33 -17.22 7.18
N ASP A 165 4.11 -16.25 8.08
CA ASP A 165 5.18 -15.70 8.92
C ASP A 165 5.28 -16.43 10.26
N ARG A 166 6.39 -17.17 10.42
CA ARG A 166 6.75 -17.89 11.64
C ARG A 166 6.89 -16.98 12.85
N ILE A 167 7.66 -15.90 12.71
CA ILE A 167 8.04 -15.03 13.82
C ILE A 167 6.82 -14.28 14.31
N TYR A 168 5.99 -13.82 13.38
CA TYR A 168 4.71 -13.20 13.69
C TYR A 168 3.80 -14.12 14.53
N LEU A 169 3.62 -15.39 14.13
CA LEU A 169 2.79 -16.34 14.88
C LEU A 169 3.34 -16.63 16.28
N ILE A 170 4.67 -16.80 16.41
CA ILE A 170 5.31 -17.04 17.71
C ILE A 170 5.16 -15.84 18.64
N ASN A 171 5.38 -14.62 18.13
CA ASN A 171 5.17 -13.39 18.92
C ASN A 171 3.69 -13.17 19.25
N SER A 172 2.78 -13.73 18.46
CA SER A 172 1.34 -13.73 18.70
C SER A 172 0.88 -14.79 19.70
N TRP A 173 1.73 -15.74 20.09
CA TRP A 173 1.36 -16.90 20.90
C TRP A 173 0.53 -16.59 22.15
N PRO A 174 0.96 -15.71 23.08
CA PRO A 174 0.21 -15.46 24.31
C PRO A 174 -1.15 -14.80 24.04
N PHE A 175 -1.22 -13.94 23.02
CA PHE A 175 -2.45 -13.30 22.58
C PHE A 175 -3.43 -14.32 21.99
N LEU A 176 -2.96 -15.17 21.06
CA LEU A 176 -3.79 -16.20 20.43
C LEU A 176 -4.31 -17.20 21.45
N LEU A 177 -3.42 -17.67 22.34
CA LEU A 177 -3.78 -18.62 23.39
C LEU A 177 -4.89 -18.09 24.30
N ARG A 178 -4.81 -16.82 24.72
CA ARG A 178 -5.82 -16.19 25.58
C ARG A 178 -7.19 -16.18 24.90
N HIS A 179 -7.26 -15.73 23.66
CA HIS A 179 -8.53 -15.55 22.97
C HIS A 179 -9.13 -16.86 22.47
N LEU A 180 -8.32 -17.80 21.99
CA LEU A 180 -8.83 -19.14 21.65
C LEU A 180 -9.37 -19.87 22.87
N ARG A 181 -8.73 -19.74 24.05
CA ARG A 181 -9.26 -20.33 25.29
C ARG A 181 -10.65 -19.80 25.64
N LEU A 182 -10.95 -18.52 25.42
CA LEU A 182 -12.28 -17.96 25.65
C LEU A 182 -13.33 -18.60 24.73
N THR A 183 -13.02 -18.71 23.43
CA THR A 183 -13.91 -19.37 22.46
C THR A 183 -14.11 -20.84 22.80
N ILE A 184 -13.04 -21.54 23.18
CA ILE A 184 -13.09 -22.97 23.58
C ILE A 184 -13.92 -23.17 24.85
N GLN A 185 -13.72 -22.34 25.88
CA GLN A 185 -14.48 -22.41 27.13
C GLN A 185 -15.98 -22.16 26.89
N SER A 186 -16.32 -21.23 25.99
CA SER A 186 -17.72 -21.01 25.58
C SER A 186 -18.33 -22.27 24.93
N LEU A 187 -17.61 -22.91 23.99
CA LEU A 187 -18.04 -24.16 23.36
C LEU A 187 -18.16 -25.33 24.35
N GLN A 188 -17.16 -25.48 25.23
CA GLN A 188 -17.14 -26.54 26.24
C GLN A 188 -18.26 -26.37 27.27
N SER A 189 -18.50 -25.15 27.75
CA SER A 189 -19.53 -24.88 28.75
C SER A 189 -20.95 -25.09 28.21
N THR A 190 -21.22 -24.71 26.96
CA THR A 190 -22.51 -24.95 26.31
C THR A 190 -22.74 -26.43 26.05
N ALA A 191 -21.74 -27.15 25.54
CA ALA A 191 -21.83 -28.59 25.35
C ALA A 191 -21.94 -29.38 26.66
N LEU A 192 -21.28 -28.93 27.73
CA LEU A 192 -21.39 -29.57 29.05
C LEU A 192 -22.82 -29.51 29.60
N LYS A 193 -23.51 -28.36 29.43
CA LYS A 193 -24.93 -28.23 29.82
C LYS A 193 -25.83 -29.21 29.08
N VAL A 194 -25.61 -29.39 27.78
CA VAL A 194 -26.36 -30.36 26.95
C VAL A 194 -26.03 -31.80 27.37
N PHE A 195 -24.76 -32.07 27.65
CA PHE A 195 -24.33 -33.38 28.14
C PHE A 195 -25.01 -33.74 29.47
N ASP A 196 -25.01 -32.82 30.44
CA ASP A 196 -25.60 -33.05 31.75
C ASP A 196 -27.13 -33.21 31.66
N SER A 197 -27.80 -32.42 30.81
CA SER A 197 -29.25 -32.57 30.60
C SER A 197 -29.62 -33.91 29.96
N GLU A 198 -28.87 -34.36 28.95
CA GLU A 198 -29.05 -35.67 28.33
C GLU A 198 -28.81 -36.81 29.32
N GLN A 199 -27.79 -36.70 30.18
CA GLN A 199 -27.49 -37.71 31.20
C GLN A 199 -28.56 -37.80 32.30
N CYS A 200 -29.13 -36.66 32.70
CA CYS A 200 -30.21 -36.61 33.69
C CYS A 200 -31.50 -37.26 33.17
N VAL A 201 -31.83 -37.07 31.89
CA VAL A 201 -33.05 -37.62 31.28
C VAL A 201 -32.92 -39.12 30.98
N CYS A 202 -31.76 -39.58 30.51
CA CYS A 202 -31.52 -40.99 30.25
C CYS A 202 -30.07 -41.38 30.60
N PRO A 203 -29.85 -42.05 31.75
CA PRO A 203 -28.51 -42.51 32.12
C PRO A 203 -27.97 -43.47 31.06
N GLN A 204 -26.78 -43.16 30.53
CA GLN A 204 -26.09 -43.93 29.47
C GLN A 204 -25.94 -45.43 29.76
N ARG A 205 -26.00 -45.86 31.03
CA ARG A 205 -26.08 -47.27 31.43
C ARG A 205 -27.30 -47.96 30.79
N ALA A 206 -28.46 -47.32 30.78
CA ALA A 206 -29.69 -47.84 30.17
C ALA A 206 -29.58 -47.95 28.64
N VAL A 207 -28.95 -46.97 27.98
CA VAL A 207 -28.77 -46.96 26.51
C VAL A 207 -27.79 -48.06 26.04
N ARG A 208 -26.72 -48.33 26.80
CA ARG A 208 -25.77 -49.42 26.50
C ARG A 208 -26.36 -50.80 26.77
N MET A 209 -27.26 -50.95 27.74
CA MET A 209 -27.96 -52.22 27.96
C MET A 209 -29.03 -52.50 26.88
N ASN A 210 -29.68 -51.46 26.34
CA ASN A 210 -30.71 -51.61 25.31
C ASN A 210 -30.15 -51.78 23.89
N SER A 211 -28.94 -51.29 23.60
CA SER A 211 -28.30 -51.43 22.27
C SER A 211 -27.71 -52.81 21.99
N ALA A 212 -27.60 -53.69 23.00
CA ALA A 212 -27.09 -55.05 22.85
C ALA A 212 -28.12 -56.07 22.27
N PHE A 213 -29.39 -55.68 22.09
CA PHE A 213 -30.48 -56.58 21.67
C PHE A 213 -31.23 -56.07 20.41
N SER A 214 -30.53 -55.86 19.30
CA SER A 214 -31.17 -55.69 17.99
C SER A 214 -30.51 -56.61 16.94
N PRO A 215 -31.17 -57.70 16.50
CA PRO A 215 -30.55 -58.73 15.65
C PRO A 215 -30.38 -58.33 14.17
N ALA A 216 -30.68 -57.08 13.78
CA ALA A 216 -30.83 -56.69 12.38
C ALA A 216 -29.67 -55.87 11.78
N VAL A 217 -28.55 -55.69 12.49
CA VAL A 217 -27.39 -54.95 11.95
C VAL A 217 -26.22 -55.90 11.73
N PHE A 218 -25.94 -56.18 10.46
CA PHE A 218 -24.88 -57.09 10.01
C PHE A 218 -23.48 -56.67 10.50
N PRO A 219 -22.54 -57.62 10.71
CA PRO A 219 -21.31 -57.39 11.49
C PRO A 219 -20.16 -56.67 10.76
N HIS A 220 -20.37 -56.14 9.55
CA HIS A 220 -19.29 -55.56 8.72
C HIS A 220 -19.15 -54.03 8.83
N GLN A 221 -20.02 -53.36 9.59
CA GLN A 221 -19.87 -51.93 9.89
C GLN A 221 -19.18 -51.80 11.25
N ARG A 222 -17.89 -51.42 11.25
CA ARG A 222 -17.21 -51.01 12.48
C ARG A 222 -18.08 -49.95 13.17
N SER A 223 -18.63 -50.32 14.31
CA SER A 223 -19.60 -49.58 15.12
C SER A 223 -19.01 -48.25 15.63
N GLY A 224 -18.97 -47.25 14.75
CA GLY A 224 -18.82 -45.84 15.12
C GLY A 224 -20.16 -45.16 14.85
N ASN A 225 -20.84 -44.71 15.91
CA ASN A 225 -22.03 -43.89 15.73
C ASN A 225 -21.65 -42.64 14.91
N ALA A 226 -22.45 -42.31 13.90
CA ALA A 226 -22.19 -41.14 13.07
C ALA A 226 -22.00 -39.89 13.93
N ALA A 227 -21.04 -39.06 13.52
CA ALA A 227 -20.74 -37.86 14.28
C ALA A 227 -21.98 -36.93 14.31
N ARG A 228 -22.47 -36.52 15.49
CA ARG A 228 -23.45 -35.41 15.66
C ARG A 228 -22.83 -34.08 15.24
N SER A 229 -23.67 -33.18 14.71
CA SER A 229 -23.26 -31.81 14.38
C SER A 229 -22.87 -31.02 15.64
N LEU A 230 -21.93 -30.07 15.49
CA LEU A 230 -21.52 -29.21 16.60
C LEU A 230 -22.69 -28.35 17.12
N SER A 231 -23.60 -27.96 16.22
CA SER A 231 -24.84 -27.26 16.58
C SER A 231 -25.74 -28.11 17.48
N SER A 232 -25.86 -29.42 17.24
CA SER A 232 -26.61 -30.33 18.10
C SER A 232 -25.94 -30.54 19.46
N LEU A 233 -24.61 -30.61 19.51
CA LEU A 233 -23.86 -30.81 20.75
C LEU A 233 -23.92 -29.62 21.70
N THR A 234 -23.95 -28.40 21.15
CA THR A 234 -23.91 -27.16 21.95
C THR A 234 -25.30 -26.57 22.17
N GLN A 235 -26.27 -26.88 21.30
CA GLN A 235 -27.58 -26.24 21.23
C GLN A 235 -27.50 -24.70 21.24
N HIS A 236 -26.38 -24.14 20.76
CA HIS A 236 -26.15 -22.70 20.76
C HIS A 236 -26.92 -22.05 19.60
N PRO A 237 -27.79 -21.05 19.86
CA PRO A 237 -28.47 -20.32 18.80
C PRO A 237 -27.43 -19.58 17.96
N ASN A 238 -27.48 -19.72 16.64
CA ASN A 238 -26.55 -19.04 15.72
C ASN A 238 -25.06 -19.30 16.00
N LEU A 239 -24.70 -20.53 16.39
CA LEU A 239 -23.32 -20.96 16.66
C LEU A 239 -22.32 -20.44 15.60
N TRP A 240 -22.63 -20.60 14.32
CA TRP A 240 -21.72 -20.27 13.23
C TRP A 240 -21.56 -18.75 13.02
N GLU A 241 -22.58 -17.95 13.32
CA GLU A 241 -22.49 -16.48 13.32
C GLU A 241 -21.59 -15.98 14.45
N SER A 242 -21.74 -16.58 15.64
CA SER A 242 -20.89 -16.27 16.80
C SER A 242 -19.42 -16.64 16.53
N LEU A 243 -19.18 -17.83 15.94
CA LEU A 243 -17.84 -18.25 15.53
C LEU A 243 -17.26 -17.35 14.43
N HIS A 244 -18.06 -16.97 13.43
CA HIS A 244 -17.66 -15.99 12.42
C HIS A 244 -17.19 -14.69 13.06
N SER A 245 -17.99 -14.15 13.99
CA SER A 245 -17.70 -12.90 14.68
C SER A 245 -16.43 -13.01 15.52
N SER A 246 -16.27 -14.11 16.25
CA SER A 246 -15.08 -14.39 17.08
C SER A 246 -13.81 -14.54 16.23
N PHE A 247 -13.86 -15.28 15.12
CA PHE A 247 -12.71 -15.48 14.25
C PHE A 247 -12.35 -14.22 13.45
N SER A 248 -13.34 -13.46 12.99
CA SER A 248 -13.12 -12.18 12.29
C SER A 248 -12.50 -11.15 13.24
N TRP A 249 -13.01 -11.06 14.48
CA TRP A 249 -12.41 -10.21 15.51
C TRP A 249 -10.99 -10.65 15.85
N LEU A 250 -10.75 -11.96 15.99
CA LEU A 250 -9.40 -12.49 16.27
C LEU A 250 -8.41 -12.11 15.15
N LEU A 251 -8.81 -12.25 13.89
CA LEU A 251 -7.99 -11.87 12.74
C LEU A 251 -7.73 -10.35 12.71
N LYS A 252 -8.76 -9.52 12.91
CA LYS A 252 -8.61 -8.04 12.98
C LYS A 252 -7.65 -7.64 14.12
N ALA A 253 -7.91 -8.11 15.33
CA ALA A 253 -7.14 -7.75 16.52
C ALA A 253 -5.72 -8.29 16.50
N CYS A 254 -5.49 -9.47 15.92
CA CYS A 254 -4.13 -9.98 15.71
C CYS A 254 -3.41 -9.12 14.65
N GLY A 255 -4.11 -8.79 13.56
CA GLY A 255 -3.64 -7.94 12.46
C GLY A 255 -3.13 -6.57 12.90
N SER A 256 -3.87 -5.91 13.78
CA SER A 256 -3.55 -4.55 14.26
C SER A 256 -2.54 -4.51 15.42
N ARG A 257 -2.14 -5.65 15.98
CA ARG A 257 -1.32 -5.69 17.20
C ARG A 257 0.15 -5.35 16.97
N LEU A 258 0.71 -5.82 15.86
CA LEU A 258 2.11 -5.58 15.49
C LEU A 258 2.12 -4.75 14.22
N THR A 259 2.41 -3.46 14.38
CA THR A 259 2.56 -2.52 13.28
C THR A 259 4.02 -2.15 13.09
N GLU A 260 4.48 -2.18 11.85
CA GLU A 260 5.79 -1.66 11.51
C GLU A 260 5.69 -0.14 11.38
N LYS A 261 6.53 0.58 12.12
CA LYS A 261 6.68 2.03 11.96
C LYS A 261 7.98 2.28 11.20
N LEU A 262 7.86 2.46 9.89
CA LEU A 262 8.97 2.94 9.06
C LEU A 262 9.27 4.37 9.48
N LEU A 263 10.52 4.62 9.88
CA LEU A 263 11.01 5.96 10.16
C LEU A 263 11.70 6.46 8.91
N GLU A 264 11.12 7.46 8.27
CA GLU A 264 11.77 8.17 7.17
C GLU A 264 12.87 9.08 7.74
N GLY A 265 13.93 9.30 6.96
CA GLY A 265 14.99 10.24 7.32
C GLY A 265 14.47 11.67 7.40
N ALA A 266 15.25 12.57 7.99
CA ALA A 266 14.90 13.99 7.94
C ALA A 266 14.78 14.44 6.47
N PRO A 267 13.73 15.19 6.10
CA PRO A 267 13.59 15.73 4.75
C PRO A 267 14.78 16.64 4.42
N THR A 268 15.13 16.71 3.13
CA THR A 268 16.16 17.64 2.68
C THR A 268 15.66 19.08 2.81
N GLU A 269 16.58 20.03 2.92
CA GLU A 269 16.26 21.47 2.97
C GLU A 269 15.39 21.90 1.78
N ASP A 270 15.69 21.40 0.57
CA ASP A 270 14.86 21.68 -0.61
C ASP A 270 13.42 21.19 -0.44
N THR A 271 13.21 20.03 0.18
CA THR A 271 11.86 19.49 0.40
C THR A 271 11.09 20.35 1.40
N LEU A 272 11.75 20.81 2.46
CA LEU A 272 11.15 21.71 3.45
C LEU A 272 10.72 23.03 2.81
N VAL A 273 11.61 23.68 2.04
CA VAL A 273 11.30 24.94 1.36
C VAL A 273 10.16 24.79 0.36
N LEU A 274 10.11 23.68 -0.37
CA LEU A 274 9.01 23.42 -1.30
C LEU A 274 7.67 23.24 -0.58
N ILE A 275 7.66 22.55 0.56
CA ILE A 275 6.46 22.40 1.40
C ILE A 275 6.01 23.77 1.91
N GLU A 276 6.93 24.58 2.46
CA GLU A 276 6.63 25.94 2.95
C GLU A 276 6.02 26.81 1.84
N ARG A 277 6.65 26.82 0.65
CA ARG A 277 6.15 27.60 -0.49
C ARG A 277 4.79 27.11 -0.98
N GLN A 278 4.54 25.81 -0.94
CA GLN A 278 3.22 25.27 -1.29
C GLN A 278 2.17 25.68 -0.27
N THR A 279 2.48 25.63 1.02
CA THR A 279 1.56 26.04 2.08
C THR A 279 1.21 27.52 2.00
N GLU A 280 2.20 28.40 1.76
CA GLU A 280 1.95 29.83 1.56
C GLU A 280 1.01 30.08 0.37
N GLN A 281 1.19 29.37 -0.74
CA GLN A 281 0.33 29.50 -1.92
C GLN A 281 -1.11 29.00 -1.67
N GLU A 282 -1.28 27.95 -0.86
CA GLU A 282 -2.59 27.44 -0.46
C GLU A 282 -3.29 28.42 0.48
N GLU A 283 -2.58 29.02 1.43
CA GLU A 283 -3.10 30.06 2.33
C GLU A 283 -3.51 31.32 1.56
N GLU A 284 -2.66 31.81 0.66
CA GLU A 284 -2.98 32.95 -0.21
C GLU A 284 -4.22 32.67 -1.06
N ARG A 285 -4.37 31.45 -1.60
CA ARG A 285 -5.56 31.08 -2.39
C ARG A 285 -6.83 31.01 -1.53
N SER A 286 -6.72 30.46 -0.33
CA SER A 286 -7.86 30.36 0.61
C SER A 286 -8.35 31.73 1.07
N VAL A 287 -7.48 32.74 1.18
CA VAL A 287 -7.86 34.11 1.58
C VAL A 287 -8.67 34.82 0.48
N TRP A 288 -8.42 34.51 -0.79
CA TRP A 288 -9.10 35.17 -1.92
C TRP A 288 -10.45 34.53 -2.26
N GLU A 289 -10.70 33.27 -1.88
CA GLU A 289 -12.02 32.63 -2.02
C GLU A 289 -13.06 33.15 -1.00
N GLY A 290 -12.63 33.89 0.04
CA GLY A 290 -13.49 34.48 1.06
C GLY A 290 -13.97 35.91 0.78
N ALA A 291 -13.51 36.56 -0.29
CA ALA A 291 -13.87 37.94 -0.64
C ALA A 291 -14.65 37.97 -1.97
N GLU A 292 -15.96 38.26 -1.88
CA GLU A 292 -16.79 38.51 -3.06
C GLU A 292 -16.19 39.59 -3.97
N GLY A 293 -16.11 39.30 -5.28
CA GLY A 293 -15.93 40.30 -6.31
C GLY A 293 -14.76 40.02 -7.25
N GLY A 294 -15.05 39.33 -8.35
CA GLY A 294 -14.09 38.99 -9.40
C GLY A 294 -13.23 40.18 -9.84
N ARG A 295 -11.93 40.05 -9.61
CA ARG A 295 -10.88 40.72 -10.37
C ARG A 295 -9.80 39.69 -10.65
N SER A 296 -9.42 39.65 -11.92
CA SER A 296 -8.42 38.79 -12.55
C SER A 296 -7.31 38.33 -11.59
N THR A 297 -7.31 37.04 -11.31
CA THR A 297 -6.16 36.30 -10.76
C THR A 297 -4.91 36.65 -11.58
N PRO A 298 -3.81 37.11 -10.97
CA PRO A 298 -2.50 36.95 -11.59
C PRO A 298 -2.30 35.46 -11.85
N PRO A 299 -1.84 35.04 -13.03
CA PRO A 299 -1.59 33.63 -13.27
C PRO A 299 -0.55 33.14 -12.26
N PRO A 300 -0.70 31.91 -11.73
CA PRO A 300 0.32 31.31 -10.88
C PRO A 300 1.67 31.38 -11.59
N PHE A 301 2.74 31.66 -10.81
CA PHE A 301 4.12 31.49 -11.22
C PHE A 301 4.36 30.00 -11.49
N ASP A 302 3.87 29.55 -12.63
CA ASP A 302 4.02 28.20 -13.16
C ASP A 302 5.31 28.18 -13.99
N ASP A 303 6.41 27.81 -13.33
CA ASP A 303 7.73 27.58 -13.97
C ASP A 303 7.65 26.44 -15.04
N SER A 304 6.49 25.78 -15.16
CA SER A 304 6.23 24.63 -16.04
C SER A 304 5.62 24.98 -17.41
N ARG A 305 5.22 26.23 -17.67
CA ARG A 305 4.60 26.62 -18.98
C ARG A 305 5.60 26.79 -20.14
N GLY A 306 6.90 26.58 -19.92
CA GLY A 306 7.94 26.82 -20.92
C GLY A 306 8.42 25.61 -21.72
N GLU A 307 7.98 24.38 -21.39
CA GLU A 307 8.64 23.18 -21.95
C GLU A 307 8.35 22.94 -23.45
N ASP A 308 7.23 23.43 -24.00
CA ASP A 308 6.80 23.08 -25.38
C ASP A 308 7.05 24.13 -26.47
N LEU A 309 7.69 25.27 -26.15
CA LEU A 309 8.00 26.25 -27.19
C LEU A 309 9.20 25.77 -28.06
N PRO A 310 9.04 25.68 -29.40
CA PRO A 310 10.12 25.30 -30.30
C PRO A 310 11.19 26.39 -30.35
N GLY A 311 12.46 26.01 -30.21
CA GLY A 311 13.59 26.91 -30.27
C GLY A 311 14.87 26.33 -29.67
N PRO A 312 16.01 26.99 -29.88
CA PRO A 312 17.30 26.56 -29.34
C PRO A 312 17.31 26.65 -27.82
N LYS A 313 17.68 25.54 -27.15
CA LYS A 313 17.69 25.41 -25.68
C LYS A 313 19.01 24.84 -25.18
N PHE A 314 19.47 25.33 -24.03
CA PHE A 314 20.58 24.69 -23.32
C PHE A 314 20.13 23.35 -22.72
N LYS A 315 20.95 22.32 -22.92
CA LYS A 315 20.62 20.92 -22.56
C LYS A 315 21.28 20.46 -21.25
N SER A 316 22.38 21.10 -20.87
CA SER A 316 23.13 20.80 -19.65
C SER A 316 24.05 21.96 -19.30
N LEU A 317 24.52 22.02 -18.05
CA LEU A 317 25.59 22.94 -17.64
C LEU A 317 26.87 22.75 -18.48
N ARG A 318 27.17 21.52 -18.92
CA ARG A 318 28.28 21.24 -19.82
C ARG A 318 28.10 21.90 -21.18
N HIS A 319 26.89 21.83 -21.75
CA HIS A 319 26.56 22.50 -23.00
C HIS A 319 26.69 24.02 -22.85
N LEU A 320 26.17 24.59 -21.75
CA LEU A 320 26.31 26.02 -21.44
C LEU A 320 27.78 26.46 -21.36
N ARG A 321 28.64 25.65 -20.71
CA ARG A 321 30.10 25.89 -20.66
C ARG A 321 30.79 25.80 -22.02
N GLN A 322 30.35 24.90 -22.90
CA GLN A 322 30.90 24.77 -24.26
C GLN A 322 30.55 25.99 -25.12
N VAL A 323 29.35 26.54 -24.95
CA VAL A 323 28.86 27.70 -25.70
C VAL A 323 29.52 29.00 -25.21
N LEU A 324 29.58 29.23 -23.91
CA LEU A 324 30.16 30.46 -23.32
C LEU A 324 31.69 30.42 -23.22
N GLY A 325 32.31 29.24 -23.31
CA GLY A 325 33.73 29.07 -23.03
C GLY A 325 34.04 29.01 -21.53
N ALA A 326 35.21 28.46 -21.20
CA ALA A 326 35.55 28.08 -19.82
C ALA A 326 35.72 29.27 -18.87
N SER A 327 36.32 30.37 -19.32
CA SER A 327 36.56 31.57 -18.50
C SER A 327 35.28 32.31 -18.17
N GLU A 328 34.45 32.57 -19.18
CA GLU A 328 33.20 33.33 -19.02
C GLU A 328 32.17 32.51 -18.23
N PHE A 329 32.06 31.20 -18.51
CA PHE A 329 31.21 30.31 -17.72
C PHE A 329 31.62 30.27 -16.25
N ARG A 330 32.92 30.26 -15.94
CA ARG A 330 33.39 30.28 -14.55
C ARG A 330 33.00 31.57 -13.85
N GLN A 331 33.14 32.70 -14.51
CA GLN A 331 32.72 33.99 -13.96
C GLN A 331 31.21 34.01 -13.70
N LEU A 332 30.41 33.55 -14.66
CA LEU A 332 28.96 33.42 -14.50
C LEU A 332 28.59 32.49 -13.33
N ALA A 333 29.18 31.29 -13.27
CA ALA A 333 28.92 30.33 -12.20
C ALA A 333 29.32 30.86 -10.82
N TRP A 334 30.39 31.65 -10.72
CA TRP A 334 30.77 32.32 -9.48
C TRP A 334 29.72 33.32 -9.02
N HIS A 335 29.20 34.18 -9.92
CA HIS A 335 28.13 35.11 -9.58
C HIS A 335 26.86 34.37 -9.14
N VAL A 336 26.51 33.26 -9.81
CA VAL A 336 25.38 32.40 -9.42
C VAL A 336 25.58 31.87 -7.99
N LEU A 337 26.73 31.25 -7.70
CA LEU A 337 27.02 30.66 -6.39
C LEU A 337 27.12 31.67 -5.25
N MET A 338 27.51 32.92 -5.55
CA MET A 338 27.53 34.01 -4.58
C MET A 338 26.14 34.63 -4.33
N GLY A 339 25.12 34.28 -5.12
CA GLY A 339 23.79 34.88 -5.03
C GLY A 339 23.72 36.30 -5.59
N ASN A 340 24.68 36.69 -6.42
CA ASN A 340 24.70 37.98 -7.13
C ASN A 340 23.59 38.03 -8.18
N GLN A 341 23.28 39.23 -8.69
CA GLN A 341 22.27 39.37 -9.73
C GLN A 341 22.84 38.92 -11.09
N VAL A 342 22.15 37.97 -11.71
CA VAL A 342 22.46 37.37 -13.01
C VAL A 342 21.43 37.85 -14.01
N ILE A 343 21.85 38.73 -14.91
CA ILE A 343 20.99 39.36 -15.91
C ILE A 343 21.29 38.75 -17.27
N TRP A 344 20.26 38.24 -17.94
CA TRP A 344 20.35 37.76 -19.32
C TRP A 344 19.50 38.65 -20.21
N ARG A 345 20.12 39.32 -21.18
CA ARG A 345 19.43 40.23 -22.10
C ARG A 345 19.49 39.67 -23.52
N GLY A 346 18.35 39.47 -24.15
CA GLY A 346 18.29 38.85 -25.48
C GLY A 346 16.88 38.72 -26.03
N GLY A 347 16.75 38.57 -27.35
CA GLY A 347 15.45 38.52 -28.03
C GLY A 347 14.72 37.17 -27.93
N SER A 348 15.36 36.12 -27.40
CA SER A 348 14.79 34.78 -27.30
C SER A 348 14.50 34.40 -25.84
N PRO A 349 13.23 34.46 -25.39
CA PRO A 349 12.87 34.11 -24.00
C PRO A 349 13.09 32.62 -23.71
N VAL A 350 12.89 31.75 -24.71
CA VAL A 350 13.06 30.30 -24.59
C VAL A 350 14.52 29.94 -24.26
N LEU A 351 15.47 30.60 -24.93
CA LEU A 351 16.89 30.41 -24.69
C LEU A 351 17.29 30.85 -23.28
N ILE A 352 16.83 32.04 -22.85
CA ILE A 352 17.09 32.59 -21.52
C ILE A 352 16.51 31.69 -20.42
N GLN A 353 15.25 31.25 -20.58
CA GLN A 353 14.61 30.36 -19.62
C GLN A 353 15.35 29.02 -19.51
N SER A 354 15.80 28.45 -20.62
CA SER A 354 16.62 27.23 -20.60
C SER A 354 17.97 27.42 -19.89
N ALA A 355 18.59 28.60 -20.01
CA ALA A 355 19.81 28.94 -19.29
C ALA A 355 19.57 29.02 -17.78
N PHE A 356 18.48 29.69 -17.36
CA PHE A 356 18.10 29.75 -15.95
C PHE A 356 17.82 28.37 -15.37
N SER A 357 17.10 27.50 -16.08
CA SER A 357 16.87 26.13 -15.59
C SER A 357 18.18 25.38 -15.31
N MET A 358 19.22 25.58 -16.13
CA MET A 358 20.54 24.98 -15.88
C MET A 358 21.27 25.62 -14.69
N LEU A 359 21.24 26.95 -14.59
CA LEU A 359 21.95 27.68 -13.52
C LEU A 359 21.27 27.53 -12.15
N LYS A 360 19.94 27.45 -12.10
CA LYS A 360 19.15 27.21 -10.88
C LYS A 360 19.57 25.90 -10.20
N ALA A 361 19.95 24.88 -10.98
CA ALA A 361 20.41 23.59 -10.45
C ALA A 361 21.73 23.67 -9.63
N LEU A 362 22.44 24.80 -9.68
CA LEU A 362 23.63 25.04 -8.86
C LEU A 362 23.30 25.57 -7.45
N LEU A 363 22.04 25.92 -7.19
CA LEU A 363 21.60 26.57 -5.95
C LEU A 363 20.50 25.76 -5.26
N PRO A 364 20.44 25.79 -3.92
CA PRO A 364 19.25 25.35 -3.18
C PRO A 364 18.01 26.09 -3.67
N VAL A 365 16.86 25.43 -3.68
CA VAL A 365 15.62 26.01 -4.25
C VAL A 365 15.19 27.30 -3.55
N GLY A 366 15.49 27.44 -2.26
CA GLY A 366 15.22 28.66 -1.47
C GLY A 366 16.11 29.86 -1.81
N CYS A 367 17.24 29.64 -2.49
CA CYS A 367 18.16 30.70 -2.90
C CYS A 367 17.82 31.29 -4.28
N VAL A 368 16.77 30.80 -4.95
CA VAL A 368 16.39 31.18 -6.31
C VAL A 368 15.15 32.07 -6.30
N ARG A 369 15.30 33.30 -6.80
CA ARG A 369 14.23 34.25 -7.08
C ARG A 369 14.35 34.70 -8.54
N SER A 370 13.51 34.14 -9.40
CA SER A 370 13.66 34.26 -10.85
C SER A 370 12.52 35.04 -11.49
N VAL A 371 12.85 36.07 -12.26
CA VAL A 371 11.94 36.73 -13.21
C VAL A 371 12.34 36.25 -14.61
N PRO A 372 11.56 35.37 -15.26
CA PRO A 372 11.99 34.65 -16.46
C PRO A 372 12.24 35.58 -17.65
N TYR A 373 11.39 36.59 -17.84
CA TYR A 373 11.54 37.59 -18.89
C TYR A 373 10.73 38.86 -18.56
N SER A 374 11.35 40.02 -18.60
CA SER A 374 10.75 41.32 -18.25
C SER A 374 11.06 42.38 -19.31
N SER A 375 10.14 43.32 -19.50
CA SER A 375 10.32 44.52 -20.33
C SER A 375 10.89 45.71 -19.57
N THR A 376 11.08 45.58 -18.25
CA THR A 376 11.69 46.59 -17.38
C THR A 376 12.75 45.96 -16.49
N TYR A 377 13.79 46.72 -16.17
CA TYR A 377 14.79 46.28 -15.20
C TYR A 377 14.16 46.10 -13.82
N GLU A 378 14.58 45.05 -13.12
CA GLU A 378 14.14 44.70 -11.76
C GLU A 378 15.34 44.65 -10.83
N GLU A 379 15.20 45.18 -9.63
CA GLU A 379 16.29 45.28 -8.66
C GLU A 379 16.63 43.94 -8.00
N ALA A 380 17.86 43.82 -7.48
CA ALA A 380 18.38 42.59 -6.86
C ALA A 380 17.57 42.10 -5.64
N TYR A 381 16.80 42.97 -4.98
CA TYR A 381 15.92 42.55 -3.88
C TYR A 381 14.69 41.78 -4.36
N ARG A 382 14.29 41.91 -5.63
CA ARG A 382 13.15 41.17 -6.22
C ARG A 382 13.58 39.86 -6.85
N CYS A 383 14.72 39.84 -7.52
CA CYS A 383 15.21 38.64 -8.20
C CYS A 383 16.74 38.60 -8.32
N ASN A 384 17.31 37.40 -8.15
CA ASN A 384 18.71 37.14 -8.50
C ASN A 384 18.87 36.64 -9.95
N PHE A 385 17.84 36.06 -10.56
CA PHE A 385 17.83 35.75 -12.00
C PHE A 385 16.84 36.66 -12.73
N LEU A 386 17.32 37.41 -13.72
CA LEU A 386 16.51 38.39 -14.44
C LEU A 386 16.72 38.25 -15.96
N GLY A 387 15.67 37.85 -16.69
CA GLY A 387 15.64 37.90 -18.14
C GLY A 387 15.11 39.24 -18.64
N LEU A 388 15.77 39.87 -19.62
CA LEU A 388 15.39 41.18 -20.17
C LEU A 388 15.27 41.18 -21.69
N SER A 389 14.36 42.02 -22.18
CA SER A 389 14.29 42.37 -23.61
C SER A 389 15.52 43.17 -24.05
N PRO A 390 15.99 43.05 -25.32
CA PRO A 390 17.18 43.73 -25.81
C PRO A 390 17.17 45.27 -25.63
N ASP A 391 15.99 45.88 -25.72
CA ASP A 391 15.82 47.33 -25.69
C ASP A 391 15.84 47.94 -24.27
N VAL A 392 15.93 47.11 -23.23
CA VAL A 392 15.84 47.58 -21.85
C VAL A 392 17.16 48.23 -21.43
N PRO A 393 17.16 49.52 -21.02
CA PRO A 393 18.35 50.17 -20.49
C PRO A 393 18.64 49.68 -19.07
N ILE A 394 19.88 49.26 -18.83
CA ILE A 394 20.36 48.86 -17.51
C ILE A 394 20.92 50.10 -16.80
N PRO A 395 20.53 50.37 -15.54
CA PRO A 395 21.05 51.52 -14.79
C PRO A 395 22.58 51.49 -14.65
N THR A 396 23.22 52.66 -14.74
CA THR A 396 24.69 52.77 -14.73
C THR A 396 25.35 52.24 -13.45
N HIS A 397 24.66 52.37 -12.31
CA HIS A 397 25.13 51.85 -11.03
C HIS A 397 25.12 50.32 -10.96
N VAL A 398 24.32 49.65 -11.80
CA VAL A 398 24.26 48.18 -11.90
C VAL A 398 25.36 47.69 -12.84
N SER A 399 25.53 48.34 -13.99
CA SER A 399 26.57 47.98 -14.98
C SER A 399 28.00 48.16 -14.45
N SER A 400 28.18 49.02 -13.43
CA SER A 400 29.47 49.24 -12.74
C SER A 400 29.61 48.44 -11.45
N SER A 401 28.62 47.64 -11.07
CA SER A 401 28.61 46.88 -9.82
C SER A 401 29.40 45.57 -9.94
N GLU A 402 30.18 45.26 -8.90
CA GLU A 402 30.85 43.94 -8.76
C GLU A 402 29.86 42.81 -8.40
N PHE A 403 28.62 43.16 -8.03
CA PHE A 403 27.58 42.22 -7.60
C PHE A 403 26.58 41.87 -8.73
N CYS A 404 26.92 42.19 -9.98
CA CYS A 404 26.10 41.91 -11.14
C CYS A 404 26.93 41.25 -12.25
N VAL A 405 26.32 40.33 -12.98
CA VAL A 405 26.83 39.83 -14.26
C VAL A 405 25.76 39.98 -15.33
N LEU A 406 26.16 40.53 -16.47
CA LEU A 406 25.29 40.72 -17.63
C LEU A 406 25.74 39.80 -18.76
N VAL A 407 24.81 38.99 -19.24
CA VAL A 407 24.97 38.13 -20.42
C VAL A 407 24.13 38.71 -21.54
N ASP A 408 24.78 39.32 -22.53
CA ASP A 408 24.14 39.84 -23.73
C ASP A 408 24.11 38.77 -24.82
N VAL A 409 22.92 38.52 -25.36
CA VAL A 409 22.68 37.57 -26.45
C VAL A 409 22.31 38.35 -27.71
N MET A 410 23.24 38.38 -28.66
CA MET A 410 23.04 39.01 -29.97
C MET A 410 22.75 37.94 -31.03
N SER A 411 21.82 38.22 -31.95
CA SER A 411 21.62 37.37 -33.11
C SER A 411 22.76 37.61 -34.10
N ALA A 412 23.43 36.54 -34.55
CA ALA A 412 24.44 36.67 -35.60
C ALA A 412 23.75 37.00 -36.93
N GLU A 413 24.15 38.08 -37.61
CA GLU A 413 23.65 38.38 -38.96
C GLU A 413 24.18 37.33 -39.94
N LYS A 414 23.26 36.57 -40.58
CA LYS A 414 23.61 35.53 -41.56
C LYS A 414 24.25 36.14 -42.81
N GLY A 415 25.57 36.03 -42.93
CA GLY A 415 26.27 36.01 -44.22
C GLY A 415 25.95 34.71 -44.98
N SER A 416 25.42 34.86 -46.19
CA SER A 416 24.93 33.80 -47.09
C SER A 416 25.94 32.67 -47.40
N LEU A 417 25.50 31.40 -47.29
CA LEU A 417 25.48 30.33 -48.32
C LEU A 417 25.42 28.91 -47.67
N TYR A 418 24.39 28.14 -48.04
CA TYR A 418 24.07 26.72 -47.76
C TYR A 418 23.45 26.34 -46.38
N PRO A 419 22.26 25.69 -46.36
CA PRO A 419 21.71 25.11 -45.14
C PRO A 419 22.27 23.70 -44.96
N VAL A 420 23.28 23.55 -44.08
CA VAL A 420 23.51 22.25 -43.46
C VAL A 420 22.48 22.12 -42.35
N VAL A 421 21.56 21.17 -42.52
CA VAL A 421 20.55 20.80 -41.55
C VAL A 421 21.25 20.23 -40.31
N CYS A 422 21.43 21.05 -39.29
CA CYS A 422 21.65 20.60 -37.91
C CYS A 422 20.93 21.60 -37.00
N ASP A 423 19.71 21.24 -36.60
CA ASP A 423 18.68 22.10 -35.99
C ASP A 423 18.99 22.57 -34.55
N ASP A 424 20.25 22.58 -34.11
CA ASP A 424 20.58 22.68 -32.68
C ASP A 424 21.88 23.45 -32.33
N ASP A 425 22.58 24.06 -33.30
CA ASP A 425 23.83 24.76 -33.00
C ASP A 425 23.56 26.21 -32.57
N ILE A 426 23.35 26.41 -31.25
CA ILE A 426 23.18 27.73 -30.61
C ILE A 426 24.29 28.71 -31.05
N LEU A 427 25.53 28.22 -31.16
CA LEU A 427 26.71 28.98 -31.59
C LEU A 427 26.65 29.49 -33.04
N SER A 428 25.86 28.85 -33.90
CA SER A 428 25.69 29.28 -35.29
C SER A 428 24.72 30.46 -35.43
N THR A 429 23.87 30.68 -34.42
CA THR A 429 22.76 31.63 -34.48
C THR A 429 22.93 32.80 -33.50
N TYR A 430 23.64 32.58 -32.39
CA TYR A 430 23.81 33.58 -31.34
C TYR A 430 25.26 33.81 -30.97
N GLN A 431 25.58 35.07 -30.70
CA GLN A 431 26.82 35.49 -30.07
C GLN A 431 26.53 35.93 -28.63
N PHE A 432 27.33 35.43 -27.69
CA PHE A 432 27.23 35.75 -26.28
C PHE A 432 28.36 36.70 -25.88
N SER A 433 28.04 37.72 -25.10
CA SER A 433 29.01 38.63 -24.50
C SER A 433 28.74 38.73 -23.00
N ILE A 434 29.70 38.31 -22.18
CA ILE A 434 29.59 38.35 -20.73
C ILE A 434 30.37 39.56 -20.21
N THR A 435 29.69 40.43 -19.46
CA THR A 435 30.28 41.62 -18.84
C THR A 435 30.03 41.61 -17.34
N SER A 436 31.07 41.90 -16.57
CA SER A 436 31.02 42.07 -15.11
C SER A 436 32.18 42.94 -14.67
N ALA A 437 31.94 43.81 -13.70
CA ALA A 437 32.95 44.69 -13.11
C ALA A 437 33.80 44.00 -12.03
N SER A 438 33.53 42.72 -11.73
CA SER A 438 34.26 41.96 -10.70
C SER A 438 35.72 41.73 -11.09
N THR A 439 36.63 42.10 -10.19
CA THR A 439 38.08 42.00 -10.37
C THR A 439 38.70 40.76 -9.71
N GLN A 440 37.89 39.82 -9.19
CA GLN A 440 38.42 38.67 -8.45
C GLN A 440 39.23 37.71 -9.35
N PRO A 441 40.39 37.22 -8.88
CA PRO A 441 41.19 36.25 -9.62
C PRO A 441 40.44 34.93 -9.75
N THR A 442 40.26 34.48 -10.99
CA THR A 442 39.55 33.25 -11.40
C THR A 442 40.16 31.94 -10.87
N ASP A 443 41.23 32.02 -10.09
CA ASP A 443 42.04 30.90 -9.57
C ASP A 443 41.83 30.63 -8.06
N ARG A 444 41.02 31.44 -7.35
CA ARG A 444 40.68 31.27 -5.92
C ARG A 444 39.17 31.31 -5.66
N GLY A 445 38.41 30.45 -6.34
CA GLY A 445 36.96 30.30 -6.14
C GLY A 445 36.58 29.39 -4.95
N THR A 446 35.29 29.30 -4.63
CA THR A 446 34.78 28.28 -3.69
C THR A 446 35.08 26.89 -4.24
N ARG A 447 35.22 25.86 -3.38
CA ARG A 447 35.46 24.49 -3.86
C ARG A 447 34.44 24.02 -4.90
N ALA A 448 33.19 24.46 -4.76
CA ALA A 448 32.13 24.20 -5.73
C ALA A 448 32.41 24.87 -7.09
N SER A 449 32.82 26.14 -7.13
CA SER A 449 33.12 26.85 -8.38
C SER A 449 34.40 26.36 -9.06
N VAL A 450 35.38 25.89 -8.30
CA VAL A 450 36.64 25.34 -8.83
C VAL A 450 36.44 23.96 -9.47
N SER A 451 35.38 23.25 -9.08
CA SER A 451 35.05 21.91 -9.59
C SER A 451 34.23 21.93 -10.90
N LEU A 452 33.73 23.10 -11.32
CA LEU A 452 32.91 23.34 -12.52
C LEU A 452 33.79 23.84 -13.69
#